data_AF-A0A5K1E288-F1
#
_entry.id   AF-A0A5K1E288-F1
#
_cell.length_a   1.000
_cell.length_b   1.000
_cell.length_c   1.000
_cell.angle_alpha   90.00
_cell.angle_beta   90.00
_cell.angle_gamma   90.00
#
_symmetry.space_group_name_H-M   'P 1'
#
loop_
_entity.id
_entity.type
_entity.pdbx_description
1 polymer ?
#
loop_
_entity_poly.entity_id
_entity_poly.type
_entity_poly.pdbx_seq_one_letter_code
_entity_poly.pdbx_strand_id
1 'polypeptide(L)'
;ILTVHVRGTNLQPGTTLRGSLHLVDLAGSERVDRSEATGNRLREAQHINKSLSALGDVIYALAQKSPHIPYRNSKLTQILQGSL
;
A
#
# COMPACT_ATOMS: atom_id res chain seq x y z
N ILE A 1 -7.95 4.39 -2.10
CA ILE A 1 -6.95 5.07 -1.24
C ILE A 1 -7.34 6.54 -1.16
N LEU A 2 -7.63 7.03 0.04
CA LEU A 2 -7.81 8.44 0.32
C LEU A 2 -6.51 8.98 0.92
N THR A 3 -5.99 10.07 0.38
CA THR A 3 -4.80 10.74 0.91
C THR A 3 -5.17 12.14 1.39
N VAL A 4 -4.86 12.43 2.65
CA VAL A 4 -4.99 13.77 3.24
C VAL A 4 -3.58 14.37 3.37
N HIS A 5 -3.33 15.46 2.66
CA HIS A 5 -2.08 16.20 2.76
C HIS A 5 -2.25 17.37 3.74
N VAL A 6 -1.39 17.44 4.75
CA VAL A 6 -1.41 18.49 5.76
C VAL A 6 -0.15 19.33 5.60
N ARG A 7 -0.33 20.65 5.49
CA ARG A 7 0.78 21.62 5.50
C ARG A 7 0.63 22.51 6.71
N GLY A 8 1.63 22.48 7.59
CA GLY A 8 1.74 23.40 8.72
C GLY A 8 2.79 24.47 8.42
N THR A 9 2.54 25.72 8.79
CA THR A 9 3.51 26.82 8.69
C THR A 9 3.63 27.49 10.05
N ASN A 10 4.84 27.52 10.60
CA ASN A 10 5.10 28.22 11.85
C ASN A 10 5.17 29.74 11.60
N LEU A 11 4.45 30.53 12.40
CA LEU A 11 4.33 31.98 12.25
C LEU A 11 5.62 32.73 12.66
N GLN A 12 6.51 32.07 13.42
CA GLN A 12 7.86 32.54 13.76
C GLN A 12 8.79 31.31 13.92
N PRO A 13 10.10 31.38 13.63
CA PRO A 13 10.65 31.49 12.29
C PRO A 13 10.28 30.29 11.37
N GLY A 14 9.71 30.61 10.19
CA GLY A 14 9.95 30.04 8.85
C GLY A 14 9.75 28.55 8.55
N THR A 15 9.54 27.69 9.55
CA THR A 15 9.48 26.24 9.33
C THR A 15 8.14 25.84 8.72
N THR A 16 8.21 25.13 7.59
CA THR A 16 7.04 24.51 6.95
C THR A 16 7.11 23.00 7.20
N LEU A 17 6.06 22.45 7.77
CA LEU A 17 5.86 21.01 7.91
C LEU A 17 4.94 20.51 6.80
N ARG A 18 5.24 19.33 6.27
CA ARG A 18 4.39 18.61 5.32
C ARG A 18 4.20 17.20 5.82
N GLY A 19 2.96 16.78 5.99
CA GLY A 19 2.59 15.41 6.31
C GLY A 19 1.59 14.87 5.29
N SER A 20 1.57 13.56 5.12
CA SER A 20 0.54 12.85 4.38
C SER A 20 -0.04 11.74 5.24
N LEU A 21 -1.37 11.68 5.32
CA LEU A 21 -2.12 10.60 5.93
C LEU A 21 -2.80 9.80 4.82
N HIS A 22 -2.51 8.51 4.74
CA HIS A 22 -3.14 7.60 3.78
C HIS A 22 -4.15 6.71 4.49
N LEU A 23 -5.42 6.87 4.14
CA LEU A 23 -6.52 6.01 4.58
C LEU A 23 -6.78 4.99 3.48
N VAL A 24 -6.40 3.75 3.74
CA VAL A 24 -6.41 2.66 2.77
C VAL A 24 -7.47 1.64 3.17
N ASP A 25 -8.55 1.59 2.41
CA ASP A 25 -9.51 0.48 2.45
C ASP A 25 -9.05 -0.59 1.45
N LEU A 26 -8.81 -1.80 1.95
CA LEU A 26 -8.26 -2.91 1.19
C LEU A 26 -9.37 -3.87 0.78
N ALA A 27 -9.26 -4.40 -0.44
CA ALA A 27 -10.13 -5.48 -0.90
C ALA A 27 -9.92 -6.76 -0.07
N GLY A 28 -10.86 -7.69 -0.19
CA GLY A 28 -10.81 -8.97 0.49
C GLY A 28 -9.55 -9.78 0.17
N SER A 29 -9.07 -10.53 1.17
CA SER A 29 -7.86 -11.37 1.08
C SER A 29 -8.20 -12.86 0.93
N GLU A 30 -9.44 -13.17 0.58
CA GLU A 30 -9.90 -14.53 0.42
C GLU A 30 -9.11 -15.28 -0.66
N ARG A 31 -8.96 -16.58 -0.45
CA ARG A 31 -8.22 -17.40 -1.39
C ARG A 31 -9.07 -17.70 -2.62
N VAL A 32 -8.46 -17.49 -3.77
CA VAL A 32 -9.07 -17.69 -5.10
C VAL A 32 -9.41 -19.16 -5.36
N ASP A 33 -8.64 -20.10 -4.81
CA ASP A 33 -8.89 -21.55 -4.93
C ASP A 33 -10.23 -21.98 -4.33
N ARG A 34 -10.79 -21.19 -3.40
CA ARG A 34 -12.08 -21.40 -2.76
C ARG A 34 -13.19 -20.55 -3.34
N SER A 35 -12.86 -19.58 -4.20
CA SER A 35 -13.87 -18.85 -4.95
C SER A 35 -14.09 -19.59 -6.26
N GLU A 36 -15.31 -20.04 -6.53
CA GLU A 36 -15.71 -20.64 -7.82
C GLU A 36 -15.67 -19.60 -8.96
N ALA A 37 -14.82 -18.58 -8.84
CA ALA A 37 -14.61 -17.51 -9.77
C ALA A 37 -13.92 -18.04 -11.03
N THR A 38 -14.49 -17.68 -12.17
CA THR A 38 -13.96 -18.06 -13.50
C THR A 38 -13.77 -16.81 -14.36
N GLY A 39 -13.03 -16.98 -15.47
CA GLY A 39 -12.85 -15.94 -16.48
C GLY A 39 -12.33 -14.62 -15.90
N ASN A 40 -13.06 -13.52 -16.12
CA ASN A 40 -12.65 -12.19 -15.68
C ASN A 40 -12.61 -12.05 -14.15
N ARG A 41 -13.54 -12.69 -13.44
CA ARG A 41 -13.62 -12.64 -11.97
C ARG A 41 -12.42 -13.34 -11.32
N LEU A 42 -11.96 -14.43 -11.94
CA LEU A 42 -10.73 -15.11 -11.53
C LEU A 42 -9.50 -14.21 -11.66
N ARG A 43 -9.37 -13.51 -12.80
CA ARG A 43 -8.25 -12.58 -13.04
C ARG A 43 -8.27 -11.41 -12.06
N GLU A 44 -9.45 -10.85 -11.80
CA GLU A 44 -9.63 -9.78 -10.80
C GLU A 44 -9.17 -10.24 -9.41
N ALA A 45 -9.64 -11.40 -8.95
CA ALA A 45 -9.26 -11.94 -7.65
C ALA A 45 -7.75 -12.23 -7.55
N GLN A 46 -7.13 -12.72 -8.63
CA GLN A 46 -5.67 -12.88 -8.72
C GLN A 46 -4.93 -11.54 -8.60
N HIS A 47 -5.43 -10.47 -9.24
CA HIS A 47 -4.83 -9.15 -9.12
C HIS A 47 -4.97 -8.56 -7.72
N ILE A 48 -6.12 -8.73 -7.08
CA ILE A 48 -6.35 -8.35 -5.68
C ILE A 48 -5.32 -9.05 -4.78
N ASN A 49 -5.24 -10.38 -4.84
CA ASN A 49 -4.33 -11.15 -3.99
C ASN A 49 -2.85 -10.86 -4.27
N LYS A 50 -2.48 -10.60 -5.52
CA LYS A 50 -1.12 -10.15 -5.86
C LYS A 50 -0.79 -8.83 -5.16
N SER A 51 -1.71 -7.87 -5.16
CA SER A 51 -1.48 -6.56 -4.54
C SER A 51 -1.35 -6.64 -3.02
N LEU A 52 -2.17 -7.48 -2.38
CA LEU A 52 -2.16 -7.70 -0.93
C LEU A 52 -0.93 -8.52 -0.48
N SER A 53 -0.53 -9.54 -1.24
CA SER A 53 0.69 -10.31 -0.97
C SER A 53 1.93 -9.42 -1.04
N ALA A 54 2.04 -8.59 -2.08
CA ALA A 54 3.14 -7.62 -2.20
C ALA A 54 3.17 -6.62 -1.04
N LEU A 55 2.01 -6.19 -0.52
CA LEU A 55 1.96 -5.35 0.68
C LEU A 55 2.50 -6.09 1.91
N GLY A 56 2.11 -7.35 2.09
CA GLY A 56 2.66 -8.21 3.15
C GLY A 56 4.18 -8.36 3.05
N ASP A 57 4.71 -8.61 1.85
CA ASP A 57 6.15 -8.74 1.60
C ASP A 57 6.91 -7.46 1.96
N VAL A 58 6.38 -6.29 1.62
CA VAL A 58 6.96 -5.00 1.97
C VAL A 58 7.00 -4.78 3.48
N ILE A 59 5.87 -5.00 4.18
CA ILE A 59 5.79 -4.84 5.63
C ILE A 59 6.76 -5.79 6.34
N TYR A 60 6.83 -7.05 5.88
CA TYR A 60 7.76 -8.03 6.42
C TYR A 60 9.22 -7.61 6.21
N ALA A 61 9.59 -7.20 4.99
CA ALA A 61 10.95 -6.75 4.69
C ALA A 61 11.36 -5.52 5.52
N LEU A 62 10.43 -4.59 5.76
CA LEU A 62 10.63 -3.42 6.62
C LEU A 62 10.87 -3.81 8.08
N ALA A 63 10.03 -4.72 8.61
CA ALA A 63 10.19 -5.23 9.97
C ALA A 63 11.54 -5.92 10.20
N GLN A 64 12.04 -6.63 9.17
CA GLN A 64 13.34 -7.27 9.18
C GLN A 64 14.52 -6.31 8.89
N LYS A 65 14.25 -5.03 8.62
CA LYS A 65 15.25 -4.04 8.17
C LYS A 65 16.09 -4.55 6.99
N SER A 66 15.43 -5.24 6.07
CA SER A 66 16.06 -5.78 4.86
C SER A 66 16.71 -4.64 4.05
N PRO A 67 17.90 -4.85 3.45
CA PRO A 67 18.53 -3.85 2.59
C PRO A 67 17.71 -3.58 1.32
N HIS A 68 16.88 -4.54 0.89
CA HIS A 68 15.98 -4.39 -0.24
C HIS A 68 14.51 -4.54 0.21
N ILE A 69 13.70 -3.52 -0.10
CA ILE A 69 12.26 -3.53 0.14
C ILE A 69 11.53 -3.58 -1.21
N PRO A 70 10.67 -4.59 -1.48
CA PRO A 70 10.12 -4.85 -2.81
C PRO A 70 8.90 -3.97 -3.15
N TYR A 71 8.97 -2.66 -2.94
CA TYR A 71 7.87 -1.72 -3.22
C TYR A 71 7.37 -1.74 -4.67
N ARG A 72 8.15 -2.29 -5.61
CA ARG A 72 7.78 -2.34 -7.03
C ARG A 72 6.89 -3.52 -7.40
N ASN A 73 6.68 -4.48 -6.51
CA ASN A 73 5.92 -5.71 -6.80
C ASN A 73 4.42 -5.46 -7.03
N SER A 74 3.87 -4.32 -6.59
CA SER A 74 2.51 -3.91 -6.92
C SER A 74 2.39 -2.39 -7.05
N LYS A 75 1.37 -1.90 -7.77
CA LYS A 75 1.12 -0.46 -7.84
C LYS A 75 0.73 0.12 -6.48
N LEU A 76 0.01 -0.66 -5.67
CA LEU A 76 -0.35 -0.32 -4.29
C LEU A 76 0.88 0.00 -3.44
N THR A 77 1.88 -0.89 -3.46
CA THR A 77 3.12 -0.71 -2.67
C THR A 77 4.00 0.43 -3.19
N GLN A 78 4.02 0.69 -4.50
CA GLN A 78 4.69 1.86 -5.06
C GLN A 78 4.05 3.18 -4.60
N ILE A 79 2.72 3.24 -4.55
CA ILE A 79 1.99 4.44 -4.12
C ILE A 79 2.23 4.72 -2.62
N LEU A 80 2.28 3.66 -1.80
CA LEU A 80 2.43 3.76 -0.35
C LEU A 80 3.88 3.87 0.12
N GLN A 81 4.86 3.77 -0.78
CA GLN A 81 6.29 3.77 -0.44
C GLN A 81 6.72 4.98 0.42
N GLY A 82 6.14 6.15 0.20
CA GLY A 82 6.46 7.35 0.99
C GLY A 82 5.91 7.34 2.42
N SER A 83 5.13 6.32 2.79
CA SER A 83 4.41 6.25 4.08
C SER A 83 4.57 4.92 4.82
N LEU A 84 5.28 3.95 4.23
CA LEU A 84 5.54 2.62 4.77
C LEU A 84 7.00 2.49 5.20
#